data_AF-A0A132B876-F1
#
_entry.id   AF-A0A132B876-F1
#
_cell.length_a   1.000
_cell.length_b   1.000
_cell.length_c   1.000
_cell.angle_alpha   90.00
_cell.angle_beta   90.00
_cell.angle_gamma   90.00
#
_symmetry.space_group_name_H-M   'P 1'
#
loop_
_entity.id
_entity.type
_entity.pdbx_description
1 polymer ?
#
loop_
_entity_poly.entity_id
_entity_poly.type
_entity_poly.pdbx_seq_one_letter_code
_entity_poly.pdbx_strand_id
1 'polypeptide(L)'
;MSLYSCLFSLTSFSILFGIVNAQTNGISLRDKMEEMEHIWVDNAGINSDGFVNAVTPCSNYVGFASDATDRGEQSSAQWVRVAFHDFVTGNLSTGLGGLDASVGFEVARPGNEGLFINDTLQFMLPTVTAYLSMSDNIALGVIASVAECGGTSTGILPKVGRIDADGAASGLVPVPATSLENTLAQFEAAGFDQSDTIALTACGHSLGRVHYSNNPTIVNESYVTSTNLDGGEEFDSTPAVFDSTVVNEYLNGTGQRGGPLVTAPLVADRSDLRLYVSDDNATVESISEESAFQTKCTNLFQRMIDTVPAAVTLSDPITPMTWKAVDLMLDISTAGVVSISGLIRNLYTTTAPPDTVSYTTTSSGTNSTAQTSSTTSGNGTSIFGSTIYWPFNNTLNSPGTTSLNFETITYPVDDTLFILPSQSTVNSSTNEIVLRAAALTSSASGTTMTGVFYVPTSQTGTITKKITNTTLEMSSYGTAGNYTLFEGSATVSQSTSIVAKVLLGGVGSQTVKTKIFVGGV
;
A
#
# COMPACT_ATOMS: atom_id res chain seq x y z
N MET A 1 -20.20 22.47 -44.33
CA MET A 1 -19.22 23.23 -43.53
C MET A 1 -19.28 22.67 -42.13
N SER A 2 -18.35 21.78 -41.80
CA SER A 2 -18.24 21.12 -40.50
C SER A 2 -17.14 21.83 -39.72
N LEU A 3 -17.45 22.32 -38.52
CA LEU A 3 -16.47 22.81 -37.55
C LEU A 3 -16.27 21.72 -36.50
N TYR A 4 -15.07 21.12 -36.52
CA TYR A 4 -14.54 20.26 -35.47
C TYR A 4 -13.98 21.15 -34.35
N SER A 5 -14.46 20.94 -33.13
CA SER A 5 -13.88 21.48 -31.90
C SER A 5 -12.82 20.51 -31.37
N CYS A 6 -11.55 20.90 -31.43
CA CYS A 6 -10.45 20.22 -30.74
C CYS A 6 -10.54 20.52 -29.23
N LEU A 7 -10.76 19.48 -28.41
CA LEU A 7 -10.43 19.54 -26.98
C LEU A 7 -8.94 19.19 -26.83
N PHE A 8 -8.18 20.14 -26.29
CA PHE A 8 -6.81 19.92 -25.82
C PHE A 8 -6.84 19.10 -24.54
N SER A 9 -6.18 17.93 -24.55
CA SER A 9 -5.78 17.19 -23.35
C SER A 9 -4.63 17.95 -22.69
N LEU A 10 -4.84 18.49 -21.48
CA LEU A 10 -3.76 18.98 -20.64
C LEU A 10 -3.11 17.77 -19.95
N THR A 11 -1.90 17.44 -20.37
CA THR A 11 -1.01 16.54 -19.64
C THR A 11 -0.44 17.29 -18.43
N SER A 12 -0.80 16.84 -17.22
CA SER A 12 -0.27 17.38 -15.97
C SER A 12 1.22 17.06 -15.83
N PHE A 13 2.06 18.07 -16.04
CA PHE A 13 3.49 18.04 -15.73
C PHE A 13 3.67 18.31 -14.22
N SER A 14 3.76 17.25 -13.41
CA SER A 14 4.10 17.40 -11.99
C SER A 14 5.62 17.51 -11.82
N ILE A 15 6.13 18.74 -11.92
CA ILE A 15 7.46 19.11 -11.42
C ILE A 15 7.31 19.40 -9.93
N LEU A 16 7.46 18.37 -9.08
CA LEU A 16 7.57 18.55 -7.63
C LEU A 16 9.04 18.67 -7.24
N PHE A 17 9.50 19.89 -6.96
CA PHE A 17 10.74 20.14 -6.21
C PHE A 17 10.41 20.95 -4.95
N GLY A 18 10.68 20.35 -3.77
CA GLY A 18 10.66 20.97 -2.43
C GLY A 18 9.25 21.21 -1.88
N ILE A 19 8.88 20.93 -0.62
CA ILE A 19 9.63 20.83 0.64
C ILE A 19 8.79 19.90 1.56
N VAL A 20 9.23 18.67 1.84
CA VAL A 20 8.59 17.78 2.86
C VAL A 20 9.66 16.97 3.63
N ASN A 21 10.84 17.55 3.89
CA ASN A 21 12.00 16.80 4.39
C ASN A 21 11.80 16.17 5.79
N ALA A 22 10.84 16.65 6.60
CA ALA A 22 10.67 16.13 7.96
C ALA A 22 9.89 14.79 8.02
N GLN A 23 8.87 14.61 7.17
CA GLN A 23 7.99 13.44 7.24
C GLN A 23 8.56 12.22 6.50
N THR A 24 9.43 12.43 5.51
CA THR A 24 9.87 11.35 4.65
C THR A 24 11.09 10.59 5.16
N ASN A 25 11.67 10.98 6.31
CA ASN A 25 12.89 10.36 6.88
C ASN A 25 14.01 10.19 5.84
N GLY A 26 14.16 11.16 4.92
CA GLY A 26 15.16 11.09 3.86
C GLY A 26 14.84 10.18 2.67
N ILE A 27 13.64 9.61 2.59
CA ILE A 27 13.10 8.92 1.41
C ILE A 27 12.39 9.92 0.50
N SER A 28 12.42 9.74 -0.81
CA SER A 28 11.68 10.62 -1.72
C SER A 28 10.17 10.29 -1.69
N LEU A 29 9.30 11.31 -1.73
CA LEU A 29 7.85 11.07 -1.80
C LEU A 29 7.48 10.31 -3.08
N ARG A 30 8.21 10.58 -4.18
CA ARG A 30 8.04 9.86 -5.45
C ARG A 30 8.30 8.37 -5.27
N ASP A 31 9.35 7.98 -4.53
CA ASP A 31 9.71 6.57 -4.33
C ASP A 31 8.59 5.83 -3.57
N LYS A 32 7.99 6.50 -2.58
CA LYS A 32 6.81 5.97 -1.86
C LYS A 32 5.61 5.80 -2.78
N MET A 33 5.32 6.80 -3.61
CA MET A 33 4.19 6.77 -4.55
C MET A 33 4.37 5.67 -5.61
N GLU A 34 5.56 5.55 -6.16
CA GLU A 34 5.88 4.51 -7.14
C GLU A 34 5.85 3.12 -6.52
N GLU A 35 6.25 2.97 -5.24
CA GLU A 35 6.12 1.71 -4.53
C GLU A 35 4.65 1.32 -4.31
N MET A 36 3.80 2.23 -3.84
CA MET A 36 2.37 1.98 -3.70
C MET A 36 1.73 1.61 -5.05
N GLU A 37 2.07 2.34 -6.12
CA GLU A 37 1.58 2.03 -7.45
C GLU A 37 2.01 0.64 -7.92
N HIS A 38 3.24 0.22 -7.60
CA HIS A 38 3.72 -1.13 -7.92
C HIS A 38 2.86 -2.21 -7.26
N ILE A 39 2.63 -2.12 -5.94
CA ILE A 39 1.85 -3.13 -5.22
C ILE A 39 0.39 -3.14 -5.68
N TRP A 40 -0.16 -1.96 -5.97
CA TRP A 40 -1.53 -1.81 -6.45
C TRP A 40 -1.76 -2.34 -7.87
N VAL A 41 -0.79 -2.15 -8.77
CA VAL A 41 -0.95 -2.46 -10.21
C VAL A 41 -0.39 -3.84 -10.58
N ASP A 42 0.75 -4.25 -10.04
CA ASP A 42 1.48 -5.45 -10.47
C ASP A 42 1.01 -6.68 -9.64
N ASN A 43 -0.16 -7.23 -9.99
CA ASN A 43 -0.86 -8.18 -9.10
C ASN A 43 -0.46 -9.65 -9.30
N ALA A 44 -0.12 -10.09 -10.53
CA ALA A 44 0.44 -11.42 -10.77
C ALA A 44 1.44 -11.45 -11.93
N GLY A 45 2.24 -12.50 -12.03
CA GLY A 45 3.26 -12.68 -13.07
C GLY A 45 4.60 -12.02 -12.72
N ILE A 46 5.30 -11.50 -13.73
CA ILE A 46 6.57 -10.78 -13.53
C ILE A 46 6.32 -9.56 -12.64
N ASN A 47 7.25 -9.32 -11.70
CA ASN A 47 7.23 -8.16 -10.81
C ASN A 47 5.98 -8.09 -9.91
N SER A 48 5.32 -9.22 -9.63
CA SER A 48 4.23 -9.26 -8.65
C SER A 48 4.76 -9.33 -7.23
N ASP A 49 4.14 -8.55 -6.34
CA ASP A 49 4.32 -8.65 -4.88
C ASP A 49 3.28 -9.59 -4.23
N GLY A 50 2.22 -9.93 -4.97
CA GLY A 50 1.19 -10.89 -4.56
C GLY A 50 0.14 -10.36 -3.59
N PHE A 51 0.19 -9.07 -3.24
CA PHE A 51 -0.72 -8.42 -2.29
C PHE A 51 -2.20 -8.66 -2.59
N VAL A 52 -2.65 -8.38 -3.82
CA VAL A 52 -4.07 -8.51 -4.20
C VAL A 52 -4.56 -9.96 -4.20
N ASN A 53 -3.66 -10.96 -4.33
CA ASN A 53 -4.05 -12.37 -4.36
C ASN A 53 -4.74 -12.81 -3.07
N ALA A 54 -4.51 -12.15 -1.94
CA ALA A 54 -5.20 -12.48 -0.70
C ALA A 54 -6.71 -12.20 -0.75
N VAL A 55 -7.16 -11.34 -1.66
CA VAL A 55 -8.57 -10.98 -1.85
C VAL A 55 -9.09 -11.32 -3.24
N THR A 56 -8.34 -12.12 -4.01
CA THR A 56 -8.75 -12.65 -5.32
C THR A 56 -8.87 -14.18 -5.26
N PRO A 57 -10.07 -14.77 -5.47
CA PRO A 57 -11.38 -14.10 -5.56
C PRO A 57 -11.78 -13.43 -4.24
N CYS A 58 -12.80 -12.56 -4.24
CA CYS A 58 -13.25 -11.84 -3.04
C CYS A 58 -13.48 -12.73 -1.80
N SER A 59 -13.93 -13.97 -2.01
CA SER A 59 -14.17 -14.96 -0.95
C SER A 59 -12.89 -15.65 -0.43
N ASN A 60 -11.71 -15.26 -0.92
CA ASN A 60 -10.45 -15.87 -0.51
C ASN A 60 -10.12 -15.54 0.95
N TYR A 61 -9.34 -16.42 1.57
CA TYR A 61 -8.83 -16.24 2.91
C TYR A 61 -7.38 -16.68 3.01
N VAL A 62 -6.54 -15.76 3.50
CA VAL A 62 -5.14 -16.02 3.84
C VAL A 62 -4.96 -15.89 5.35
N GLY A 63 -5.14 -17.00 6.04
CA GLY A 63 -4.92 -17.13 7.48
C GLY A 63 -3.65 -17.88 7.83
N PHE A 64 -3.18 -17.72 9.06
CA PHE A 64 -1.93 -18.34 9.54
C PHE A 64 -2.17 -19.45 10.58
N ALA A 65 -3.42 -19.74 10.91
CA ALA A 65 -3.80 -20.90 11.70
C ALA A 65 -3.56 -22.22 10.94
N SER A 66 -3.30 -23.32 11.65
CA SER A 66 -3.00 -24.64 11.05
C SER A 66 -4.15 -25.23 10.21
N ASP A 67 -5.36 -24.74 10.43
CA ASP A 67 -6.63 -25.15 9.82
C ASP A 67 -7.32 -23.95 9.11
N ALA A 68 -6.52 -22.98 8.65
CA ALA A 68 -7.03 -21.73 8.07
C ALA A 68 -8.12 -21.93 7.01
N THR A 69 -7.99 -22.93 6.13
CA THR A 69 -8.97 -23.19 5.06
C THR A 69 -10.35 -23.57 5.56
N ASP A 70 -10.46 -24.08 6.78
CA ASP A 70 -11.73 -24.55 7.36
C ASP A 70 -12.31 -23.53 8.35
N ARG A 71 -11.72 -22.33 8.51
CA ARG A 71 -12.17 -21.33 9.48
C ARG A 71 -13.43 -20.57 9.06
N GLY A 72 -13.69 -20.49 7.76
CA GLY A 72 -14.82 -19.72 7.18
C GLY A 72 -14.63 -18.20 7.20
N GLU A 73 -13.39 -17.76 7.40
CA GLU A 73 -12.95 -16.37 7.36
C GLU A 73 -12.85 -15.85 5.91
N GLN A 74 -12.73 -14.53 5.74
CA GLN A 74 -12.66 -13.87 4.43
C GLN A 74 -11.74 -12.65 4.50
N SER A 75 -10.61 -12.67 3.79
CA SER A 75 -9.58 -11.63 3.91
C SER A 75 -10.08 -10.24 3.48
N SER A 76 -10.94 -10.16 2.46
CA SER A 76 -11.49 -8.87 2.00
C SER A 76 -12.33 -8.17 3.08
N ALA A 77 -13.18 -8.93 3.79
CA ALA A 77 -13.97 -8.42 4.91
C ALA A 77 -13.06 -8.08 6.12
N GLN A 78 -12.08 -8.93 6.41
CA GLN A 78 -11.11 -8.69 7.48
C GLN A 78 -10.31 -7.39 7.25
N TRP A 79 -9.88 -7.09 6.03
CA TRP A 79 -9.09 -5.90 5.71
C TRP A 79 -9.90 -4.61 5.86
N VAL A 80 -11.16 -4.61 5.39
CA VAL A 80 -12.09 -3.50 5.64
C VAL A 80 -12.33 -3.32 7.14
N ARG A 81 -12.50 -4.41 7.88
CA ARG A 81 -12.65 -4.38 9.34
C ARG A 81 -11.38 -3.84 10.03
N VAL A 82 -10.18 -4.30 9.69
CA VAL A 82 -8.93 -3.78 10.30
C VAL A 82 -8.82 -2.27 10.08
N ALA A 83 -9.12 -1.79 8.88
CA ALA A 83 -9.11 -0.36 8.60
C ALA A 83 -10.15 0.40 9.44
N PHE A 84 -11.37 -0.14 9.58
CA PHE A 84 -12.40 0.41 10.48
C PHE A 84 -11.88 0.55 11.91
N HIS A 85 -11.35 -0.54 12.45
CA HIS A 85 -10.91 -0.63 13.84
C HIS A 85 -9.71 0.27 14.15
N ASP A 86 -8.86 0.56 13.16
CA ASP A 86 -7.76 1.50 13.29
C ASP A 86 -8.27 2.96 13.24
N PHE A 87 -9.01 3.34 12.18
CA PHE A 87 -9.38 4.73 11.97
C PHE A 87 -10.35 5.29 13.02
N VAL A 88 -11.31 4.48 13.50
CA VAL A 88 -12.42 4.98 14.34
C VAL A 88 -11.95 5.43 15.72
N THR A 89 -10.73 5.06 16.12
CA THR A 89 -10.09 5.54 17.34
C THR A 89 -9.52 6.97 17.21
N GLY A 90 -9.55 7.53 16.00
CA GLY A 90 -9.09 8.87 15.68
C GLY A 90 -9.93 9.98 16.30
N ASN A 91 -9.27 11.11 16.57
CA ASN A 91 -9.91 12.29 17.10
C ASN A 91 -9.37 13.55 16.41
N LEU A 92 -10.18 14.14 15.53
CA LEU A 92 -9.82 15.32 14.76
C LEU A 92 -9.58 16.56 15.63
N SER A 93 -10.20 16.63 16.82
CA SER A 93 -10.02 17.77 17.73
C SER A 93 -8.65 17.75 18.43
N THR A 94 -8.12 16.56 18.72
CA THR A 94 -6.78 16.40 19.30
C THR A 94 -5.71 16.21 18.23
N GLY A 95 -6.10 15.81 17.01
CA GLY A 95 -5.21 15.48 15.91
C GLY A 95 -4.47 14.16 16.10
N LEU A 96 -4.98 13.25 16.94
CA LEU A 96 -4.37 11.96 17.27
C LEU A 96 -5.22 10.80 16.73
N GLY A 97 -4.56 9.66 16.46
CA GLY A 97 -5.20 8.46 15.92
C GLY A 97 -5.65 8.63 14.47
N GLY A 98 -6.57 7.77 14.03
CA GLY A 98 -6.92 7.62 12.62
C GLY A 98 -6.22 6.38 12.06
N LEU A 99 -6.04 6.33 10.75
CA LEU A 99 -5.34 5.24 10.10
C LEU A 99 -3.82 5.40 10.33
N ASP A 100 -3.31 4.79 11.39
CA ASP A 100 -1.92 4.86 11.82
C ASP A 100 -1.36 3.49 12.27
N ALA A 101 -2.07 2.40 12.00
CA ALA A 101 -1.74 1.03 12.40
C ALA A 101 -1.59 0.80 13.91
N SER A 102 -2.11 1.71 14.75
CA SER A 102 -2.18 1.54 16.20
C SER A 102 -2.99 0.31 16.60
N VAL A 103 -3.94 -0.14 15.77
CA VAL A 103 -4.73 -1.37 15.96
C VAL A 103 -3.86 -2.62 16.23
N GLY A 104 -2.63 -2.67 15.72
CA GLY A 104 -1.71 -3.77 15.99
C GLY A 104 -1.29 -3.90 17.47
N PHE A 105 -1.38 -2.81 18.24
CA PHE A 105 -1.17 -2.80 19.70
C PHE A 105 -2.44 -3.10 20.50
N GLU A 106 -3.55 -3.34 19.81
CA GLU A 106 -4.90 -3.34 20.37
C GLU A 106 -5.62 -4.67 20.24
N VAL A 107 -4.92 -5.72 19.79
CA VAL A 107 -5.48 -7.06 19.51
C VAL A 107 -6.26 -7.63 20.70
N ALA A 108 -5.89 -7.29 21.94
CA ALA A 108 -6.55 -7.79 23.15
C ALA A 108 -7.68 -6.87 23.68
N ARG A 109 -8.01 -5.77 22.99
CA ARG A 109 -9.05 -4.83 23.42
C ARG A 109 -10.45 -5.34 23.04
N PRO A 110 -11.49 -4.99 23.82
CA PRO A 110 -12.87 -5.28 23.43
C PRO A 110 -13.20 -4.74 22.04
N GLY A 111 -13.88 -5.55 21.23
CA GLY A 111 -14.20 -5.28 19.83
C GLY A 111 -13.16 -5.81 18.84
N ASN A 112 -11.93 -6.05 19.29
CA ASN A 112 -10.84 -6.58 18.46
C ASN A 112 -10.74 -8.12 18.54
N GLU A 113 -11.79 -8.80 18.99
CA GLU A 113 -11.82 -10.25 19.03
C GLU A 113 -11.76 -10.86 17.62
N GLY A 114 -11.00 -11.95 17.49
CA GLY A 114 -10.85 -12.74 16.27
C GLY A 114 -9.44 -12.75 15.71
N LEU A 115 -9.28 -13.37 14.54
CA LEU A 115 -7.99 -13.52 13.86
C LEU A 115 -7.64 -12.32 12.98
N PHE A 116 -8.66 -11.54 12.58
CA PHE A 116 -8.58 -10.53 11.53
C PHE A 116 -7.41 -9.55 11.64
N ILE A 117 -7.07 -9.04 12.83
CA ILE A 117 -5.94 -8.10 12.99
C ILE A 117 -4.62 -8.80 12.74
N ASN A 118 -4.34 -9.90 13.45
CA ASN A 118 -3.04 -10.56 13.33
C ASN A 118 -2.85 -11.18 11.94
N ASP A 119 -3.89 -11.80 11.36
CA ASP A 119 -3.76 -12.38 10.02
C ASP A 119 -3.57 -11.31 8.96
N THR A 120 -4.32 -10.20 9.02
CA THR A 120 -4.12 -9.06 8.11
C THR A 120 -2.73 -8.46 8.22
N LEU A 121 -2.31 -8.10 9.43
CA LEU A 121 -1.02 -7.48 9.66
C LEU A 121 0.12 -8.44 9.30
N GLN A 122 0.01 -9.73 9.62
CA GLN A 122 1.01 -10.75 9.28
C GLN A 122 1.16 -10.93 7.77
N PHE A 123 0.04 -10.93 7.03
CA PHE A 123 0.06 -10.96 5.57
C PHE A 123 0.78 -9.74 4.98
N MET A 124 0.54 -8.55 5.53
CA MET A 124 1.12 -7.29 5.04
C MET A 124 2.59 -7.09 5.47
N LEU A 125 3.14 -7.89 6.39
CA LEU A 125 4.53 -7.70 6.87
C LEU A 125 5.62 -7.68 5.78
N PRO A 126 5.57 -8.50 4.72
CA PRO A 126 6.61 -8.49 3.68
C PRO A 126 6.73 -7.16 2.93
N THR A 127 5.63 -6.41 2.81
CA THR A 127 5.56 -5.15 2.04
C THR A 127 5.96 -3.92 2.86
N VAL A 128 6.02 -4.06 4.20
CA VAL A 128 6.46 -2.99 5.10
C VAL A 128 7.95 -2.69 4.88
N THR A 129 8.23 -1.48 4.41
CA THR A 129 9.57 -0.98 4.09
C THR A 129 9.66 0.51 4.44
N ALA A 130 10.81 1.15 4.21
CA ALA A 130 10.90 2.61 4.31
C ALA A 130 10.04 3.35 3.25
N TYR A 131 9.60 2.64 2.20
CA TYR A 131 8.74 3.20 1.16
C TYR A 131 7.27 3.14 1.55
N LEU A 132 6.84 2.08 2.25
CA LEU A 132 5.46 1.86 2.67
C LEU A 132 5.35 1.42 4.12
N SER A 133 4.56 2.19 4.88
CA SER A 133 4.19 1.89 6.26
C SER A 133 3.15 0.76 6.33
N MET A 134 2.94 0.17 7.51
CA MET A 134 1.82 -0.76 7.70
C MET A 134 0.48 -0.06 7.49
N SER A 135 0.34 1.18 7.94
CA SER A 135 -0.86 1.98 7.75
C SER A 135 -1.17 2.24 6.26
N ASP A 136 -0.15 2.49 5.44
CA ASP A 136 -0.32 2.58 3.98
C ASP A 136 -0.81 1.23 3.38
N ASN A 137 -0.33 0.10 3.90
CA ASN A 137 -0.80 -1.22 3.48
C ASN A 137 -2.25 -1.50 3.91
N ILE A 138 -2.67 -1.09 5.11
CA ILE A 138 -4.07 -1.20 5.56
C ILE A 138 -4.98 -0.38 4.62
N ALA A 139 -4.58 0.83 4.25
CA ALA A 139 -5.32 1.65 3.29
C ALA A 139 -5.44 0.96 1.91
N LEU A 140 -4.34 0.39 1.40
CA LEU A 140 -4.34 -0.36 0.16
C LEU A 140 -5.24 -1.61 0.25
N GLY A 141 -5.30 -2.25 1.42
CA GLY A 141 -6.17 -3.40 1.68
C GLY A 141 -7.65 -3.09 1.47
N VAL A 142 -8.14 -1.91 1.91
CA VAL A 142 -9.52 -1.47 1.64
C VAL A 142 -9.75 -1.31 0.14
N ILE A 143 -8.82 -0.67 -0.56
CA ILE A 143 -8.91 -0.42 -2.01
C ILE A 143 -8.96 -1.75 -2.77
N ALA A 144 -8.05 -2.67 -2.48
CA ALA A 144 -7.98 -3.98 -3.10
C ALA A 144 -9.25 -4.81 -2.83
N SER A 145 -9.73 -4.80 -1.58
CA SER A 145 -10.94 -5.53 -1.19
C SER A 145 -12.17 -5.02 -1.95
N VAL A 146 -12.39 -3.70 -1.95
CA VAL A 146 -13.56 -3.11 -2.64
C VAL A 146 -13.48 -3.36 -4.14
N ALA A 147 -12.31 -3.19 -4.76
CA ALA A 147 -12.13 -3.41 -6.20
C ALA A 147 -12.38 -4.88 -6.61
N GLU A 148 -11.82 -5.84 -5.87
CA GLU A 148 -11.96 -7.27 -6.18
C GLU A 148 -13.35 -7.83 -5.85
N CYS A 149 -14.08 -7.20 -4.93
CA CYS A 149 -15.40 -7.62 -4.51
C CYS A 149 -16.54 -7.02 -5.35
N GLY A 150 -16.26 -6.31 -6.45
CA GLY A 150 -17.31 -5.78 -7.36
C GLY A 150 -17.52 -4.27 -7.29
N GLY A 151 -16.76 -3.58 -6.43
CA GLY A 151 -16.65 -2.13 -6.48
C GLY A 151 -15.83 -1.65 -7.68
N THR A 152 -15.92 -0.35 -7.96
CA THR A 152 -15.14 0.24 -9.06
C THR A 152 -13.66 0.34 -8.69
N SER A 153 -12.76 -0.24 -9.50
CA SER A 153 -11.31 -0.25 -9.24
C SER A 153 -10.63 1.12 -9.18
N THR A 154 -11.31 2.16 -9.65
CA THR A 154 -10.89 3.58 -9.59
C THR A 154 -11.74 4.42 -8.63
N GLY A 155 -12.65 3.80 -7.86
CA GLY A 155 -13.55 4.50 -6.94
C GLY A 155 -12.86 5.02 -5.67
N ILE A 156 -11.77 4.36 -5.25
CA ILE A 156 -10.95 4.77 -4.11
C ILE A 156 -9.51 4.85 -4.62
N LEU A 157 -8.85 6.00 -4.39
CA LEU A 157 -7.51 6.27 -4.89
C LEU A 157 -6.48 6.18 -3.75
N PRO A 158 -5.39 5.42 -3.96
CA PRO A 158 -4.37 5.30 -2.94
C PRO A 158 -3.61 6.61 -2.77
N LYS A 159 -3.24 6.90 -1.53
CA LYS A 159 -2.27 7.92 -1.14
C LYS A 159 -1.25 7.28 -0.23
N VAL A 160 -0.05 7.83 -0.17
CA VAL A 160 1.02 7.36 0.72
C VAL A 160 1.44 8.43 1.70
N GLY A 161 2.20 8.01 2.71
CA GLY A 161 2.85 8.93 3.66
C GLY A 161 2.34 8.77 5.08
N ARG A 162 1.46 7.79 5.34
CA ARG A 162 1.05 7.44 6.71
C ARG A 162 2.27 7.06 7.54
N ILE A 163 2.16 7.33 8.84
CA ILE A 163 3.20 7.06 9.82
C ILE A 163 2.60 6.05 10.79
N ASP A 164 3.28 4.92 10.95
CA ASP A 164 2.86 3.91 11.91
C ASP A 164 3.01 4.44 13.35
N ALA A 165 2.01 4.18 14.18
CA ALA A 165 2.00 4.52 15.59
C ALA A 165 3.06 3.71 16.36
N ASP A 166 3.58 4.31 17.43
CA ASP A 166 4.52 3.67 18.36
C ASP A 166 3.81 3.01 19.57
N GLY A 167 2.48 2.91 19.51
CA GLY A 167 1.66 2.33 20.57
C GLY A 167 0.19 2.37 20.23
N ALA A 168 -0.62 1.86 21.15
CA ALA A 168 -2.07 1.83 21.00
C ALA A 168 -2.68 3.24 21.09
N ALA A 169 -3.77 3.47 20.36
CA ALA A 169 -4.59 4.67 20.44
C ALA A 169 -5.28 4.78 21.81
N SER A 170 -5.71 5.99 22.17
CA SER A 170 -6.49 6.22 23.40
C SER A 170 -7.98 5.88 23.25
N GLY A 171 -8.49 5.84 22.02
CA GLY A 171 -9.88 5.54 21.72
C GLY A 171 -10.21 4.05 21.87
N LEU A 172 -11.50 3.75 21.84
CA LEU A 172 -12.04 2.38 21.77
C LEU A 172 -12.91 2.26 20.53
N VAL A 173 -12.98 1.07 19.96
CA VAL A 173 -13.89 0.74 18.88
C VAL A 173 -15.31 0.52 19.42
N PRO A 174 -16.37 0.94 18.70
CA PRO A 174 -17.73 0.57 19.07
C PRO A 174 -17.93 -0.96 18.95
N VAL A 175 -18.37 -1.60 20.02
CA VAL A 175 -18.85 -2.99 20.02
C VAL A 175 -20.37 -3.05 19.77
N PRO A 176 -20.96 -4.20 19.38
CA PRO A 176 -22.39 -4.31 19.08
C PRO A 176 -23.34 -3.75 20.17
N ALA A 177 -22.96 -3.90 21.44
CA ALA A 177 -23.73 -3.42 22.59
C ALA A 177 -23.53 -1.92 22.93
N THR A 178 -22.66 -1.20 22.21
CA THR A 178 -22.38 0.24 22.45
C THR A 178 -23.64 1.07 22.19
N SER A 179 -23.96 2.02 23.07
CA SER A 179 -25.15 2.88 22.90
C SER A 179 -25.04 3.72 21.62
N LEU A 180 -26.20 4.05 21.02
CA LEU A 180 -26.26 4.92 19.83
C LEU A 180 -25.49 6.22 20.03
N GLU A 181 -25.69 6.90 21.16
CA GLU A 181 -25.00 8.16 21.50
C GLU A 181 -23.48 8.00 21.50
N ASN A 182 -22.95 6.93 22.11
CA ASN A 182 -21.51 6.71 22.17
C ASN A 182 -20.95 6.32 20.80
N THR A 183 -21.66 5.49 20.03
CA THR A 183 -21.27 5.17 18.65
C THR A 183 -21.19 6.43 17.80
N LEU A 184 -22.22 7.28 17.81
CA LEU A 184 -22.22 8.53 17.06
C LEU A 184 -21.10 9.48 17.51
N ALA A 185 -20.85 9.60 18.81
CA ALA A 185 -19.77 10.43 19.34
C ALA A 185 -18.37 9.94 18.92
N GLN A 186 -18.16 8.63 18.81
CA GLN A 186 -16.89 8.04 18.34
C GLN A 186 -16.67 8.34 16.86
N PHE A 187 -17.68 8.14 16.01
CA PHE A 187 -17.60 8.49 14.59
C PHE A 187 -17.43 10.00 14.37
N GLU A 188 -18.15 10.83 15.13
CA GLU A 188 -18.03 12.29 15.06
C GLU A 188 -16.61 12.75 15.42
N ALA A 189 -15.99 12.14 16.43
CA ALA A 189 -14.59 12.41 16.78
C ALA A 189 -13.64 12.09 15.61
N ALA A 190 -13.91 11.03 14.85
CA ALA A 190 -13.19 10.67 13.62
C ALA A 190 -13.63 11.49 12.38
N GLY A 191 -14.59 12.40 12.50
CA GLY A 191 -15.05 13.27 11.42
C GLY A 191 -16.18 12.73 10.55
N PHE A 192 -16.99 11.81 11.08
CA PHE A 192 -18.13 11.19 10.41
C PHE A 192 -19.43 11.58 11.13
N ASP A 193 -20.37 12.19 10.42
CA ASP A 193 -21.68 12.52 10.98
C ASP A 193 -22.60 11.28 11.09
N GLN A 194 -23.83 11.47 11.56
CA GLN A 194 -24.79 10.38 11.71
C GLN A 194 -25.09 9.66 10.39
N SER A 195 -25.26 10.39 9.29
CA SER A 195 -25.53 9.79 7.97
C SER A 195 -24.31 9.04 7.45
N ASP A 196 -23.11 9.57 7.69
CA ASP A 196 -21.86 8.90 7.35
C ASP A 196 -21.64 7.64 8.18
N THR A 197 -22.02 7.66 9.47
CA THR A 197 -21.96 6.51 10.37
C THR A 197 -22.86 5.38 9.88
N ILE A 198 -24.14 5.68 9.61
CA ILE A 198 -25.11 4.70 9.12
C ILE A 198 -24.64 4.09 7.79
N ALA A 199 -24.26 4.96 6.85
CA ALA A 199 -23.82 4.51 5.54
C ALA A 199 -22.53 3.69 5.62
N LEU A 200 -21.50 4.14 6.37
CA LEU A 200 -20.23 3.41 6.47
C LEU A 200 -20.41 2.03 7.11
N THR A 201 -21.30 1.90 8.10
CA THR A 201 -21.69 0.58 8.65
C THR A 201 -22.30 -0.31 7.58
N ALA A 202 -23.30 0.17 6.82
CA ALA A 202 -23.92 -0.60 5.74
C ALA A 202 -22.90 -0.98 4.64
N CYS A 203 -22.01 -0.05 4.28
CA CYS A 203 -20.95 -0.29 3.29
C CYS A 203 -20.00 -1.41 3.73
N GLY A 204 -19.51 -1.35 4.98
CA GLY A 204 -18.61 -2.38 5.52
C GLY A 204 -19.29 -3.74 5.65
N HIS A 205 -20.54 -3.76 6.09
CA HIS A 205 -21.32 -4.99 6.30
C HIS A 205 -21.92 -5.56 5.01
N SER A 206 -21.69 -4.97 3.84
CA SER A 206 -21.92 -5.68 2.56
C SER A 206 -20.93 -6.84 2.38
N LEU A 207 -19.80 -6.86 3.11
CA LEU A 207 -18.80 -7.92 3.03
C LEU A 207 -18.72 -8.74 4.32
N GLY A 208 -18.68 -10.06 4.17
CA GLY A 208 -18.37 -11.00 5.24
C GLY A 208 -19.53 -11.34 6.16
N ARG A 209 -19.20 -11.57 7.43
CA ARG A 209 -20.05 -12.26 8.40
C ARG A 209 -19.66 -11.93 9.84
N VAL A 210 -20.54 -12.23 10.79
CA VAL A 210 -20.20 -12.27 12.22
C VAL A 210 -19.87 -13.71 12.60
N HIS A 211 -18.74 -13.93 13.28
CA HIS A 211 -18.27 -15.26 13.68
C HIS A 211 -18.78 -15.69 15.06
N TYR A 212 -19.21 -16.96 15.17
CA TYR A 212 -19.68 -17.54 16.43
C TYR A 212 -18.58 -17.63 17.49
N SER A 213 -17.37 -18.01 17.08
CA SER A 213 -16.21 -18.17 17.95
C SER A 213 -15.87 -16.90 18.75
N ASN A 214 -16.26 -15.72 18.25
CA ASN A 214 -16.04 -14.44 18.91
C ASN A 214 -17.33 -13.83 19.47
N ASN A 215 -18.50 -14.17 18.89
CA ASN A 215 -19.79 -13.56 19.23
C ASN A 215 -20.89 -14.62 19.47
N PRO A 216 -20.75 -15.52 20.47
CA PRO A 216 -21.68 -16.63 20.68
C PRO A 216 -23.07 -16.20 21.19
N THR A 217 -23.24 -14.93 21.60
CA THR A 217 -24.55 -14.37 21.97
C THR A 217 -25.33 -13.83 20.77
N ILE A 218 -24.64 -13.58 19.65
CA ILE A 218 -25.18 -12.99 18.43
C ILE A 218 -25.46 -14.09 17.41
N VAL A 219 -24.49 -14.96 17.18
CA VAL A 219 -24.55 -16.02 16.16
C VAL A 219 -24.84 -17.36 16.83
N ASN A 220 -25.61 -18.22 16.17
CA ASN A 220 -25.93 -19.55 16.69
C ASN A 220 -24.77 -20.55 16.44
N GLU A 221 -24.55 -21.47 17.38
CA GLU A 221 -23.57 -22.57 17.23
C GLU A 221 -23.84 -23.44 15.99
N SER A 222 -25.07 -23.48 15.47
CA SER A 222 -25.42 -24.21 14.25
C SER A 222 -24.66 -23.77 13.01
N TYR A 223 -24.04 -22.59 13.02
CA TYR A 223 -23.17 -22.13 11.94
C TYR A 223 -21.77 -22.76 11.96
N VAL A 224 -21.38 -23.42 13.05
CA VAL A 224 -20.11 -24.13 13.17
C VAL A 224 -20.21 -25.48 12.45
N THR A 225 -19.33 -25.71 11.48
CA THR A 225 -19.25 -26.96 10.72
C THR A 225 -17.81 -27.42 10.56
N SER A 226 -17.59 -28.63 10.03
CA SER A 226 -16.22 -29.14 9.78
C SER A 226 -15.42 -28.33 8.76
N THR A 227 -16.06 -27.46 7.97
CA THR A 227 -15.42 -26.57 6.98
C THR A 227 -15.73 -25.10 7.28
N ASN A 228 -16.22 -24.79 8.49
CA ASN A 228 -16.48 -23.45 9.00
C ASN A 228 -16.36 -23.50 10.54
N LEU A 229 -15.13 -23.71 11.02
CA LEU A 229 -14.81 -23.99 12.42
C LEU A 229 -15.07 -22.82 13.34
N ASP A 230 -14.96 -21.58 12.85
CA ASP A 230 -15.30 -20.40 13.64
C ASP A 230 -16.80 -20.11 13.63
N GLY A 231 -17.54 -20.76 12.71
CA GLY A 231 -18.92 -20.47 12.38
C GLY A 231 -19.07 -19.06 11.81
N GLY A 232 -20.15 -18.77 11.10
CA GLY A 232 -20.46 -17.39 10.81
C GLY A 232 -21.77 -17.17 10.08
N GLU A 233 -22.50 -16.16 10.53
CA GLU A 233 -23.74 -15.70 9.94
C GLU A 233 -23.46 -14.44 9.12
N GLU A 234 -23.75 -14.54 7.83
CA GLU A 234 -23.48 -13.51 6.82
C GLU A 234 -24.41 -12.32 7.00
N PHE A 235 -23.91 -11.12 6.66
CA PHE A 235 -24.70 -9.89 6.77
C PHE A 235 -25.80 -9.80 5.71
N ASP A 236 -25.57 -10.39 4.54
CA ASP A 236 -26.52 -10.50 3.43
C ASP A 236 -26.34 -11.83 2.68
N SER A 237 -27.11 -12.05 1.61
CA SER A 237 -27.00 -13.27 0.79
C SER A 237 -25.82 -13.30 -0.19
N THR A 238 -25.00 -12.24 -0.23
CA THR A 238 -23.88 -12.05 -1.15
C THR A 238 -22.61 -11.56 -0.43
N PRO A 239 -22.13 -12.25 0.63
CA PRO A 239 -21.07 -11.77 1.51
C PRO A 239 -19.69 -11.58 0.85
N ALA A 240 -19.53 -12.06 -0.39
CA ALA A 240 -18.33 -11.90 -1.21
C ALA A 240 -18.58 -10.98 -2.43
N VAL A 241 -19.59 -10.12 -2.34
CA VAL A 241 -19.91 -9.08 -3.33
C VAL A 241 -20.18 -7.78 -2.59
N PHE A 242 -19.48 -6.73 -2.99
CA PHE A 242 -19.66 -5.38 -2.49
C PHE A 242 -20.78 -4.70 -3.27
N ASP A 243 -22.00 -4.76 -2.73
CA ASP A 243 -23.23 -4.30 -3.37
C ASP A 243 -24.30 -3.84 -2.35
N SER A 244 -25.44 -3.37 -2.85
CA SER A 244 -26.56 -2.87 -2.04
C SER A 244 -27.44 -3.95 -1.41
N THR A 245 -27.08 -5.24 -1.47
CA THR A 245 -27.94 -6.35 -1.02
C THR A 245 -28.23 -6.28 0.48
N VAL A 246 -27.24 -6.01 1.34
CA VAL A 246 -27.44 -5.80 2.79
C VAL A 246 -28.50 -4.75 3.11
N VAL A 247 -28.54 -3.65 2.36
CA VAL A 247 -29.52 -2.57 2.50
C VAL A 247 -30.90 -3.02 2.05
N ASN A 248 -30.98 -3.66 0.87
CA ASN A 248 -32.24 -4.10 0.27
C ASN A 248 -32.90 -5.23 1.09
N GLU A 249 -32.11 -6.15 1.64
CA GLU A 249 -32.60 -7.21 2.52
C GLU A 249 -33.10 -6.67 3.86
N TYR A 250 -32.43 -5.66 4.42
CA TYR A 250 -32.91 -4.95 5.60
C TYR A 250 -34.27 -4.28 5.34
N LEU A 251 -34.35 -3.44 4.30
CA LEU A 251 -35.56 -2.65 3.99
C LEU A 251 -36.76 -3.53 3.65
N ASN A 252 -36.55 -4.62 2.92
CA ASN A 252 -37.63 -5.53 2.50
C ASN A 252 -37.94 -6.63 3.52
N GLY A 253 -37.08 -6.83 4.52
CA GLY A 253 -37.20 -7.92 5.48
C GLY A 253 -37.05 -9.31 4.84
N THR A 254 -36.22 -9.42 3.81
CA THR A 254 -35.96 -10.66 3.04
C THR A 254 -34.54 -11.17 3.29
N GLY A 255 -34.20 -12.37 2.81
CA GLY A 255 -32.84 -12.92 2.91
C GLY A 255 -32.35 -12.99 4.35
N GLN A 256 -31.15 -12.47 4.61
CA GLN A 256 -30.52 -12.35 5.92
C GLN A 256 -31.01 -11.13 6.71
N ARG A 257 -31.91 -10.33 6.13
CA ARG A 257 -32.60 -9.19 6.79
C ARG A 257 -31.62 -8.12 7.29
N GLY A 258 -30.52 -7.90 6.58
CA GLY A 258 -29.44 -7.00 6.97
C GLY A 258 -28.51 -7.58 8.04
N GLY A 259 -28.61 -8.88 8.33
CA GLY A 259 -27.62 -9.62 9.09
C GLY A 259 -27.92 -9.82 10.57
N PRO A 260 -26.99 -10.47 11.30
CA PRO A 260 -27.18 -10.82 12.70
C PRO A 260 -27.16 -9.59 13.61
N LEU A 261 -26.54 -8.47 13.21
CA LEU A 261 -26.58 -7.21 13.96
C LEU A 261 -27.88 -6.41 13.77
N VAL A 262 -28.79 -6.88 12.91
CA VAL A 262 -30.19 -6.43 12.85
C VAL A 262 -31.09 -7.39 13.65
N THR A 263 -30.80 -8.69 13.57
CA THR A 263 -31.72 -9.75 14.00
C THR A 263 -31.36 -10.42 15.33
N ALA A 264 -30.25 -10.04 15.96
CA ALA A 264 -29.71 -10.66 17.17
C ALA A 264 -30.78 -10.96 18.23
N PRO A 265 -30.70 -12.08 18.98
CA PRO A 265 -31.66 -12.40 20.02
C PRO A 265 -31.75 -11.32 21.12
N LEU A 266 -30.59 -10.77 21.51
CA LEU A 266 -30.50 -9.68 22.47
C LEU A 266 -30.64 -8.33 21.77
N VAL A 267 -31.59 -7.52 22.22
CA VAL A 267 -31.84 -6.18 21.65
C VAL A 267 -30.62 -5.25 21.77
N ALA A 268 -29.81 -5.42 22.82
CA ALA A 268 -28.59 -4.65 23.01
C ALA A 268 -27.59 -4.84 21.85
N ASP A 269 -27.48 -6.06 21.33
CA ASP A 269 -26.52 -6.43 20.28
C ASP A 269 -26.99 -6.04 18.87
N ARG A 270 -28.21 -5.49 18.73
CA ARG A 270 -28.75 -5.04 17.44
C ARG A 270 -28.20 -3.66 17.03
N SER A 271 -26.88 -3.54 16.86
CA SER A 271 -26.21 -2.27 16.54
C SER A 271 -26.69 -1.67 15.24
N ASP A 272 -26.78 -2.49 14.19
CA ASP A 272 -27.10 -2.03 12.83
C ASP A 272 -28.53 -1.55 12.78
N LEU A 273 -29.47 -2.32 13.31
CA LEU A 273 -30.87 -1.90 13.44
C LEU A 273 -30.98 -0.56 14.19
N ARG A 274 -30.25 -0.42 15.30
CA ARG A 274 -30.28 0.79 16.12
C ARG A 274 -29.73 2.01 15.38
N LEU A 275 -28.71 1.83 14.54
CA LEU A 275 -28.20 2.88 13.66
C LEU A 275 -29.19 3.20 12.54
N TYR A 276 -29.68 2.19 11.82
CA TYR A 276 -30.54 2.37 10.65
C TYR A 276 -31.85 3.09 10.99
N VAL A 277 -32.46 2.79 12.13
CA VAL A 277 -33.70 3.48 12.55
C VAL A 277 -33.45 4.85 13.20
N SER A 278 -32.20 5.24 13.45
CA SER A 278 -31.89 6.48 14.18
C SER A 278 -32.15 7.77 13.40
N ASP A 279 -32.29 7.67 12.08
CA ASP A 279 -32.65 8.76 11.18
C ASP A 279 -33.92 8.44 10.38
N ASP A 280 -34.81 7.62 10.96
CA ASP A 280 -36.04 7.14 10.32
C ASP A 280 -35.78 6.36 9.01
N ASN A 281 -34.65 5.62 8.93
CA ASN A 281 -34.15 4.90 7.75
C ASN A 281 -33.76 5.78 6.55
N ALA A 282 -33.74 7.11 6.68
CA ALA A 282 -33.51 8.00 5.56
C ALA A 282 -32.18 7.74 4.84
N THR A 283 -31.10 7.48 5.59
CA THR A 283 -29.78 7.20 5.00
C THR A 283 -29.77 5.86 4.28
N VAL A 284 -30.27 4.79 4.89
CA VAL A 284 -30.26 3.46 4.25
C VAL A 284 -31.17 3.42 3.01
N GLU A 285 -32.30 4.12 3.03
CA GLU A 285 -33.13 4.30 1.83
C GLU A 285 -32.38 5.06 0.72
N SER A 286 -31.54 6.05 1.07
CA SER A 286 -30.78 6.82 0.09
C SER A 286 -29.70 6.02 -0.65
N ILE A 287 -29.27 4.89 -0.08
CA ILE A 287 -28.24 4.00 -0.65
C ILE A 287 -28.79 2.63 -1.06
N SER A 288 -30.11 2.46 -1.18
CA SER A 288 -30.72 1.19 -1.62
C SER A 288 -30.49 0.89 -3.11
N GLU A 289 -30.28 1.93 -3.91
CA GLU A 289 -29.94 1.81 -5.32
C GLU A 289 -28.44 1.58 -5.50
N GLU A 290 -28.06 0.57 -6.29
CA GLU A 290 -26.68 0.12 -6.45
C GLU A 290 -25.70 1.25 -6.81
N SER A 291 -26.06 2.12 -7.75
CA SER A 291 -25.20 3.24 -8.13
C SER A 291 -25.00 4.27 -7.00
N ALA A 292 -26.02 4.47 -6.16
CA ALA A 292 -25.95 5.36 -5.00
C ALA A 292 -25.12 4.73 -3.88
N PHE A 293 -25.29 3.41 -3.65
CA PHE A 293 -24.45 2.62 -2.75
C PHE A 293 -22.98 2.73 -3.11
N GLN A 294 -22.61 2.35 -4.34
CA GLN A 294 -21.22 2.41 -4.82
C GLN A 294 -20.62 3.81 -4.65
N THR A 295 -21.37 4.86 -5.02
CA THR A 295 -20.90 6.25 -4.93
C THR A 295 -20.72 6.68 -3.48
N LYS A 296 -21.70 6.46 -2.60
CA LYS A 296 -21.61 6.88 -1.19
C LYS A 296 -20.51 6.09 -0.47
N CYS A 297 -20.44 4.77 -0.68
CA CYS A 297 -19.49 3.93 0.01
C CYS A 297 -18.04 4.15 -0.42
N THR A 298 -17.76 4.30 -1.72
CA THR A 298 -16.38 4.62 -2.17
C THR A 298 -15.90 5.98 -1.63
N ASN A 299 -16.77 6.99 -1.58
CA ASN A 299 -16.45 8.28 -0.95
C ASN A 299 -16.19 8.17 0.55
N LEU A 300 -16.97 7.35 1.27
CA LEU A 300 -16.78 7.13 2.70
C LEU A 300 -15.51 6.34 3.00
N PHE A 301 -15.23 5.28 2.25
CA PHE A 301 -13.98 4.54 2.39
C PHE A 301 -12.76 5.39 2.05
N GLN A 302 -12.84 6.27 1.04
CA GLN A 302 -11.77 7.24 0.78
C GLN A 302 -11.52 8.14 1.99
N ARG A 303 -12.58 8.73 2.57
CA ARG A 303 -12.45 9.55 3.78
C ARG A 303 -11.92 8.75 4.98
N MET A 304 -12.34 7.51 5.11
CA MET A 304 -11.93 6.61 6.19
C MET A 304 -10.41 6.38 6.15
N ILE A 305 -9.89 5.96 4.99
CA ILE A 305 -8.46 5.71 4.84
C ILE A 305 -7.61 6.98 4.85
N ASP A 306 -8.21 8.14 4.54
CA ASP A 306 -7.54 9.45 4.56
C ASP A 306 -7.59 10.15 5.93
N THR A 307 -8.33 9.60 6.90
CA THR A 307 -8.36 10.12 8.27
C THR A 307 -7.08 9.69 8.99
N VAL A 308 -6.14 10.61 9.17
CA VAL A 308 -4.80 10.35 9.72
C VAL A 308 -4.45 11.36 10.82
N PRO A 309 -3.42 11.10 11.66
CA PRO A 309 -2.98 12.07 12.64
C PRO A 309 -2.62 13.43 12.01
N ALA A 310 -2.87 14.54 12.71
CA ALA A 310 -2.70 15.89 12.16
C ALA A 310 -1.26 16.24 11.74
N ALA A 311 -0.27 15.51 12.26
CA ALA A 311 1.13 15.64 11.86
C ALA A 311 1.47 14.99 10.52
N VAL A 312 0.55 14.20 9.95
CA VAL A 312 0.72 13.45 8.70
C VAL A 312 0.15 14.24 7.54
N THR A 313 0.96 14.45 6.50
CA THR A 313 0.52 14.92 5.19
C THR A 313 0.58 13.76 4.20
N LEU A 314 -0.55 13.40 3.61
CA LEU A 314 -0.61 12.38 2.56
C LEU A 314 -0.15 12.95 1.21
N SER A 315 0.33 12.08 0.33
CA SER A 315 0.62 12.43 -1.06
C SER A 315 -0.63 12.85 -1.83
N ASP A 316 -0.42 13.40 -3.02
CA ASP A 316 -1.46 13.44 -4.04
C ASP A 316 -1.97 12.02 -4.34
N PRO A 317 -3.23 11.86 -4.78
CA PRO A 317 -3.76 10.57 -5.23
C PRO A 317 -2.87 9.93 -6.31
N ILE A 318 -2.59 8.65 -6.13
CA ILE A 318 -1.76 7.86 -7.04
C ILE A 318 -2.67 7.26 -8.10
N THR A 319 -2.24 7.35 -9.36
CA THR A 319 -2.94 6.79 -10.52
C THR A 319 -2.07 5.75 -11.21
N PRO A 320 -2.64 4.66 -11.75
CA PRO A 320 -1.87 3.65 -12.47
C PRO A 320 -1.09 4.27 -13.63
N MET A 321 0.20 3.95 -13.72
CA MET A 321 1.07 4.48 -14.77
C MET A 321 1.01 3.57 -16.00
N THR A 322 0.61 4.12 -17.14
CA THR A 322 0.65 3.39 -18.43
C THR A 322 2.06 2.93 -18.77
N TRP A 323 3.08 3.74 -18.47
CA TRP A 323 4.48 3.43 -18.70
C TRP A 323 5.28 3.72 -17.42
N LYS A 324 6.13 2.79 -16.98
CA LYS A 324 6.89 2.90 -15.73
C LYS A 324 8.26 2.24 -15.82
N ALA A 325 9.28 2.84 -15.21
CA ALA A 325 10.55 2.17 -14.97
C ALA A 325 10.49 1.38 -13.66
N VAL A 326 10.99 0.15 -13.67
CA VAL A 326 10.95 -0.77 -12.53
C VAL A 326 12.36 -1.26 -12.25
N ASP A 327 12.70 -1.35 -10.96
CA ASP A 327 14.00 -1.79 -10.47
C ASP A 327 15.15 -1.08 -11.19
N LEU A 328 15.09 0.26 -11.25
CA LEU A 328 16.12 1.11 -11.86
C LEU A 328 17.43 1.00 -11.06
N MET A 329 18.53 0.68 -11.73
CA MET A 329 19.85 0.48 -11.12
C MET A 329 20.91 1.29 -11.84
N LEU A 330 21.85 1.84 -11.08
CA LEU A 330 23.10 2.39 -11.59
C LEU A 330 24.27 1.52 -11.11
N ASP A 331 25.20 1.23 -12.02
CA ASP A 331 26.40 0.48 -11.71
C ASP A 331 27.59 1.06 -12.48
N ILE A 332 28.81 0.66 -12.08
CA ILE A 332 30.04 1.15 -12.70
C ILE A 332 31.04 0.02 -12.94
N SER A 333 31.61 -0.02 -14.14
CA SER A 333 32.69 -0.97 -14.44
C SER A 333 34.02 -0.55 -13.81
N THR A 334 34.99 -1.46 -13.77
CA THR A 334 36.36 -1.16 -13.32
C THR A 334 37.06 -0.10 -14.17
N ALA A 335 36.62 0.13 -15.41
CA ALA A 335 37.12 1.18 -16.29
C ALA A 335 36.48 2.56 -16.00
N GLY A 336 35.49 2.64 -15.09
CA GLY A 336 34.77 3.87 -14.78
C GLY A 336 33.61 4.18 -15.72
N VAL A 337 33.13 3.19 -16.47
CA VAL A 337 31.96 3.32 -17.35
C VAL A 337 30.71 3.06 -16.51
N VAL A 338 29.84 4.06 -16.41
CA VAL A 338 28.56 3.97 -15.68
C VAL A 338 27.49 3.39 -16.60
N SER A 339 26.68 2.47 -16.08
CA SER A 339 25.54 1.88 -16.76
C SER A 339 24.26 2.09 -15.96
N ILE A 340 23.14 2.19 -16.69
CA ILE A 340 21.79 2.16 -16.14
C ILE A 340 21.06 0.92 -16.67
N SER A 341 20.33 0.24 -15.79
CA SER A 341 19.53 -0.93 -16.18
C SER A 341 18.25 -1.02 -15.37
N GLY A 342 17.30 -1.82 -15.85
CA GLY A 342 16.03 -2.08 -15.18
C GLY A 342 15.03 -2.69 -16.15
N LEU A 343 13.75 -2.57 -15.81
CA LEU A 343 12.64 -2.93 -16.69
C LEU A 343 11.82 -1.68 -17.04
N ILE A 344 11.25 -1.64 -18.24
CA ILE A 344 10.16 -0.74 -18.61
C ILE A 344 8.87 -1.56 -18.60
N ARG A 345 7.90 -1.17 -17.79
CA ARG A 345 6.55 -1.76 -17.75
C ARG A 345 5.59 -0.93 -18.58
N ASN A 346 4.78 -1.60 -19.39
CA ASN A 346 3.53 -1.05 -19.92
C ASN A 346 2.33 -1.67 -19.22
N LEU A 347 1.35 -0.85 -18.84
CA LEU A 347 0.01 -1.27 -18.40
C LEU A 347 -1.00 -0.94 -19.51
N TYR A 348 -1.78 -1.93 -19.94
CA TYR A 348 -2.82 -1.77 -20.97
C TYR A 348 -4.07 -2.59 -20.69
N THR A 349 -5.21 -2.14 -21.24
CA THR A 349 -6.49 -2.83 -21.17
C THR A 349 -6.82 -3.54 -22.49
N THR A 350 -7.06 -2.76 -23.55
CA THR A 350 -7.54 -3.25 -24.84
C THR A 350 -6.49 -3.17 -25.94
N THR A 351 -5.68 -2.11 -25.94
CA THR A 351 -4.67 -1.86 -26.97
C THR A 351 -3.34 -2.40 -26.49
N ALA A 352 -2.87 -3.49 -27.10
CA ALA A 352 -1.57 -4.04 -26.78
C ALA A 352 -0.45 -3.02 -27.06
N PRO A 353 0.59 -2.96 -26.22
CA PRO A 353 1.74 -2.09 -26.42
C PRO A 353 2.56 -2.51 -27.66
N PRO A 354 3.47 -1.65 -28.13
CA PRO A 354 4.38 -2.02 -29.21
C PRO A 354 5.30 -3.18 -28.81
N ASP A 355 5.70 -4.01 -29.79
CA ASP A 355 6.66 -5.10 -29.56
C ASP A 355 8.05 -4.59 -29.13
N THR A 356 8.37 -3.35 -29.48
CA THR A 356 9.66 -2.71 -29.21
C THR A 356 9.46 -1.38 -28.50
N VAL A 357 10.17 -1.18 -27.40
CA VAL A 357 10.21 0.08 -26.66
C VAL A 357 11.51 0.82 -26.98
N SER A 358 11.41 2.11 -27.26
CA SER A 358 12.58 2.97 -27.44
C SER A 358 12.83 3.86 -26.22
N TYR A 359 14.09 4.01 -25.85
CA TYR A 359 14.50 4.82 -24.72
C TYR A 359 15.79 5.60 -25.02
N THR A 360 15.95 6.74 -24.34
CA THR A 360 17.11 7.63 -24.44
C THR A 360 17.53 8.09 -23.06
N THR A 361 18.76 8.57 -22.94
CA THR A 361 19.24 9.26 -21.73
C THR A 361 19.57 10.70 -22.09
N THR A 362 19.33 11.65 -21.19
CA THR A 362 19.66 13.06 -21.41
C THR A 362 20.88 13.44 -20.60
N SER A 363 21.87 14.04 -21.25
CA SER A 363 23.05 14.62 -20.61
C SER A 363 23.29 16.02 -21.18
N SER A 364 23.47 17.02 -20.30
CA SER A 364 23.65 18.43 -20.68
C SER A 364 22.57 18.95 -21.66
N GLY A 365 21.31 18.56 -21.46
CA GLY A 365 20.18 18.92 -22.32
C GLY A 365 20.15 18.26 -23.70
N THR A 366 21.06 17.32 -23.96
CA THR A 366 21.14 16.57 -25.23
C THR A 366 20.76 15.11 -24.99
N ASN A 367 19.86 14.58 -25.81
CA ASN A 367 19.49 13.16 -25.77
C ASN A 367 20.55 12.30 -26.45
N SER A 368 20.82 11.13 -25.87
CA SER A 368 21.62 10.08 -26.48
C SER A 368 20.95 9.55 -27.75
N THR A 369 21.71 8.80 -28.54
CA THR A 369 21.12 7.95 -29.58
C THR A 369 20.07 7.04 -28.96
N ALA A 370 18.90 6.97 -29.59
CA ALA A 370 17.80 6.10 -29.18
C ALA A 370 18.26 4.65 -29.16
N GLN A 371 18.05 3.99 -28.03
CA GLN A 371 18.19 2.55 -27.87
C GLN A 371 16.80 1.90 -27.99
N THR A 372 16.77 0.60 -28.25
CA THR A 372 15.53 -0.18 -28.34
C THR A 372 15.64 -1.48 -27.55
N SER A 373 14.53 -1.90 -26.95
CA SER A 373 14.35 -3.23 -26.38
C SER A 373 13.15 -3.90 -27.03
N SER A 374 13.39 -5.06 -27.67
CA SER A 374 12.39 -5.82 -28.42
C SER A 374 12.11 -7.21 -27.82
N THR A 375 12.81 -7.58 -26.75
CA THR A 375 12.63 -8.86 -26.07
C THR A 375 11.91 -8.59 -24.76
N THR A 376 10.76 -9.22 -24.52
CA THR A 376 10.06 -9.06 -23.25
C THR A 376 10.68 -9.94 -22.17
N SER A 377 10.78 -9.42 -20.94
CA SER A 377 11.14 -10.21 -19.74
C SER A 377 9.96 -11.06 -19.26
N GLY A 378 8.74 -10.71 -19.68
CA GLY A 378 7.53 -11.48 -19.46
C GLY A 378 6.30 -10.59 -19.25
N ASN A 379 5.22 -11.22 -18.80
CA ASN A 379 3.90 -10.60 -18.67
C ASN A 379 3.39 -10.71 -17.22
N GLY A 380 2.36 -9.94 -16.91
CA GLY A 380 1.63 -9.98 -15.65
C GLY A 380 0.18 -9.52 -15.80
N THR A 381 -0.57 -9.60 -14.71
CA THR A 381 -1.98 -9.19 -14.64
C THR A 381 -2.18 -8.09 -13.60
N SER A 382 -3.21 -7.28 -13.83
CA SER A 382 -3.59 -6.17 -12.98
C SER A 382 -5.11 -6.10 -12.87
N ILE A 383 -5.64 -5.58 -11.75
CA ILE A 383 -7.05 -5.17 -11.63
C ILE A 383 -7.44 -4.10 -12.68
N PHE A 384 -6.44 -3.45 -13.29
CA PHE A 384 -6.60 -2.47 -14.37
C PHE A 384 -6.36 -3.04 -15.77
N GLY A 385 -6.01 -4.33 -15.92
CA GLY A 385 -5.71 -4.93 -17.22
C GLY A 385 -4.51 -5.87 -17.20
N SER A 386 -3.59 -5.68 -18.15
CA SER A 386 -2.41 -6.53 -18.35
C SER A 386 -1.13 -5.71 -18.35
N THR A 387 -0.04 -6.32 -17.90
CA THR A 387 1.29 -5.69 -17.86
C THR A 387 2.31 -6.46 -18.70
N ILE A 388 3.19 -5.76 -19.41
CA ILE A 388 4.32 -6.35 -20.14
C ILE A 388 5.60 -5.59 -19.75
N TYR A 389 6.72 -6.31 -19.66
CA TYR A 389 8.00 -5.80 -19.20
C TYR A 389 9.10 -5.98 -20.26
N TRP A 390 9.86 -4.92 -20.53
CA TRP A 390 11.06 -4.96 -21.39
C TRP A 390 12.30 -4.63 -20.58
N PRO A 391 13.34 -5.47 -20.58
CA PRO A 391 14.60 -5.14 -19.94
C PRO A 391 15.32 -4.08 -20.74
N PHE A 392 16.05 -3.21 -20.06
CA PHE A 392 16.99 -2.30 -20.70
C PHE A 392 18.30 -2.27 -19.95
N ASN A 393 19.37 -2.02 -20.69
CA ASN A 393 20.71 -1.78 -20.16
C ASN A 393 21.42 -0.85 -21.12
N ASN A 394 21.92 0.27 -20.62
CA ASN A 394 22.62 1.24 -21.42
C ASN A 394 23.80 1.86 -20.68
N THR A 395 24.86 2.16 -21.42
CA THR A 395 25.97 2.96 -20.91
C THR A 395 25.57 4.43 -20.90
N LEU A 396 25.84 5.12 -19.80
CA LEU A 396 25.55 6.54 -19.63
C LEU A 396 26.67 7.43 -20.17
N ASN A 397 26.29 8.62 -20.64
CA ASN A 397 27.25 9.70 -20.84
C ASN A 397 27.49 10.38 -19.48
N SER A 398 28.36 9.75 -18.70
CA SER A 398 28.63 10.13 -17.30
C SER A 398 30.01 10.75 -17.11
N PRO A 399 30.15 11.74 -16.20
CA PRO A 399 29.08 12.35 -15.40
C PRO A 399 28.17 13.31 -16.19
N GLY A 400 26.99 13.58 -15.64
CA GLY A 400 26.08 14.63 -16.11
C GLY A 400 24.83 14.11 -16.82
N THR A 401 24.56 12.80 -16.76
CA THR A 401 23.26 12.26 -17.16
C THR A 401 22.22 12.63 -16.11
N THR A 402 21.13 13.28 -16.55
CA THR A 402 20.07 13.79 -15.66
C THR A 402 18.76 13.04 -15.78
N SER A 403 18.54 12.30 -16.86
CA SER A 403 17.30 11.55 -17.02
C SER A 403 17.39 10.33 -17.93
N LEU A 404 16.47 9.41 -17.70
CA LEU A 404 16.04 8.34 -18.60
C LEU A 404 14.67 8.72 -19.18
N ASN A 405 14.52 8.63 -20.50
CA ASN A 405 13.27 8.97 -21.18
C ASN A 405 12.82 7.82 -22.06
N PHE A 406 11.52 7.50 -22.00
CA PHE A 406 10.87 6.55 -22.89
C PHE A 406 9.40 6.94 -23.01
N GLU A 407 8.85 6.79 -24.21
CA GLU A 407 7.46 7.18 -24.50
C GLU A 407 7.16 8.63 -24.06
N THR A 408 6.28 8.80 -23.06
CA THR A 408 5.90 10.10 -22.50
C THR A 408 6.49 10.36 -21.11
N ILE A 409 7.37 9.48 -20.64
CA ILE A 409 7.87 9.48 -19.27
C ILE A 409 9.35 9.89 -19.22
N THR A 410 9.67 10.70 -18.22
CA THR A 410 11.02 11.11 -17.87
C THR A 410 11.30 10.76 -16.41
N TYR A 411 12.28 9.91 -16.19
CA TYR A 411 12.79 9.53 -14.87
C TYR A 411 14.06 10.32 -14.54
N PRO A 412 14.16 10.93 -13.34
CA PRO A 412 15.39 11.59 -12.90
C PRO A 412 16.50 10.56 -12.67
N VAL A 413 17.67 10.86 -13.19
CA VAL A 413 18.90 10.07 -12.98
C VAL A 413 19.92 10.98 -12.31
N ASP A 414 20.58 10.48 -11.28
CA ASP A 414 21.71 11.14 -10.63
C ASP A 414 22.92 10.21 -10.70
N ASP A 415 23.81 10.48 -11.64
CA ASP A 415 25.06 9.74 -11.82
C ASP A 415 26.23 10.34 -11.04
N THR A 416 25.98 11.20 -10.05
CA THR A 416 27.02 11.87 -9.25
C THR A 416 27.30 11.18 -7.92
N LEU A 417 26.28 10.53 -7.33
CA LEU A 417 26.33 9.76 -6.09
C LEU A 417 25.27 8.64 -6.14
N PHE A 418 25.70 7.38 -6.21
CA PHE A 418 24.79 6.25 -6.33
C PHE A 418 25.31 4.99 -5.66
N ILE A 419 24.38 4.15 -5.20
CA ILE A 419 24.65 2.79 -4.72
C ILE A 419 24.97 1.92 -5.95
N LEU A 420 25.81 0.90 -5.77
CA LEU A 420 26.17 -0.10 -6.78
C LEU A 420 25.47 -1.44 -6.47
N PRO A 421 24.25 -1.69 -6.95
CA PRO A 421 23.48 -2.85 -6.55
C PRO A 421 24.14 -4.16 -6.97
N SER A 422 24.71 -4.24 -8.18
CA SER A 422 25.38 -5.46 -8.67
C SER A 422 26.65 -5.83 -7.90
N GLN A 423 27.20 -4.88 -7.14
CA GLN A 423 28.45 -5.04 -6.37
C GLN A 423 28.21 -5.07 -4.86
N SER A 424 26.99 -4.71 -4.43
CA SER A 424 26.54 -4.83 -3.04
C SER A 424 26.04 -6.25 -2.80
N THR A 425 26.04 -6.73 -1.55
CA THR A 425 25.58 -8.09 -1.23
C THR A 425 24.77 -8.14 0.06
N VAL A 426 23.85 -9.10 0.13
CA VAL A 426 23.10 -9.44 1.35
C VAL A 426 23.41 -10.89 1.69
N ASN A 427 23.95 -11.14 2.88
CA ASN A 427 24.07 -12.47 3.45
C ASN A 427 22.90 -12.71 4.41
N SER A 428 21.86 -13.39 3.92
CA SER A 428 20.66 -13.66 4.72
C SER A 428 20.88 -14.59 5.91
N SER A 429 21.99 -15.34 5.96
CA SER A 429 22.30 -16.23 7.08
C SER A 429 22.92 -15.49 8.27
N THR A 430 23.68 -14.43 8.00
CA THR A 430 24.34 -13.61 9.04
C THR A 430 23.67 -12.26 9.23
N ASN A 431 22.70 -11.90 8.38
CA ASN A 431 22.14 -10.55 8.23
C ASN A 431 23.21 -9.48 7.97
N GLU A 432 24.35 -9.88 7.42
CA GLU A 432 25.39 -8.93 6.99
C GLU A 432 25.04 -8.37 5.62
N ILE A 433 25.17 -7.06 5.47
CA ILE A 433 25.01 -6.36 4.20
C ILE A 433 26.30 -5.64 3.90
N VAL A 434 26.86 -5.90 2.72
CA VAL A 434 27.97 -5.14 2.16
C VAL A 434 27.38 -4.12 1.20
N LEU A 435 27.50 -2.84 1.54
CA LEU A 435 27.04 -1.75 0.70
C LEU A 435 28.22 -1.18 -0.08
N ARG A 436 28.06 -1.09 -1.40
CA ARG A 436 29.01 -0.39 -2.28
C ARG A 436 28.34 0.79 -2.95
N ALA A 437 29.12 1.84 -3.15
CA ALA A 437 28.66 3.07 -3.78
C ALA A 437 29.78 3.74 -4.58
N ALA A 438 29.39 4.59 -5.52
CA ALA A 438 30.27 5.44 -6.28
C ALA A 438 29.87 6.91 -6.08
N ALA A 439 30.87 7.78 -5.96
CA ALA A 439 30.68 9.22 -5.95
C ALA A 439 31.70 9.89 -6.87
N LEU A 440 31.34 11.01 -7.48
CA LEU A 440 32.31 11.78 -8.25
C LEU A 440 33.49 12.20 -7.39
N THR A 441 34.70 11.93 -7.86
CA THR A 441 35.94 12.21 -7.13
C THR A 441 36.07 13.70 -6.79
N SER A 442 35.57 14.59 -7.66
CA SER A 442 35.52 16.03 -7.41
C SER A 442 34.64 16.42 -6.22
N SER A 443 33.63 15.61 -5.91
CA SER A 443 32.69 15.83 -4.78
C SER A 443 33.12 15.08 -3.52
N ALA A 444 33.88 13.99 -3.66
CA ALA A 444 34.30 13.14 -2.55
C ALA A 444 35.53 13.67 -1.78
N SER A 445 36.31 14.58 -2.36
CA SER A 445 37.54 15.08 -1.73
C SER A 445 37.27 15.75 -0.39
N GLY A 446 37.87 15.22 0.68
CA GLY A 446 37.73 15.75 2.05
C GLY A 446 36.35 15.54 2.68
N THR A 447 35.48 14.72 2.05
CA THR A 447 34.12 14.45 2.54
C THR A 447 33.98 12.97 2.91
N THR A 448 33.33 12.70 4.04
CA THR A 448 33.04 11.33 4.49
C THR A 448 31.77 10.80 3.85
N MET A 449 31.75 9.51 3.52
CA MET A 449 30.55 8.81 3.08
C MET A 449 29.95 7.98 4.21
N THR A 450 28.63 8.02 4.35
CA THR A 450 27.86 7.25 5.32
C THR A 450 26.79 6.45 4.59
N GLY A 451 26.74 5.15 4.83
CA GLY A 451 25.63 4.29 4.42
C GLY A 451 24.52 4.35 5.45
N VAL A 452 23.26 4.29 4.99
CA VAL A 452 22.06 4.24 5.82
C VAL A 452 21.21 3.07 5.36
N PHE A 453 20.95 2.13 6.26
CA PHE A 453 19.95 1.09 6.07
C PHE A 453 18.69 1.44 6.86
N TYR A 454 17.54 1.43 6.18
CA TYR A 454 16.23 1.52 6.78
C TYR A 454 15.71 0.10 6.97
N VAL A 455 15.75 -0.36 8.21
CA VAL A 455 15.53 -1.75 8.59
C VAL A 455 14.17 -1.86 9.27
N PRO A 456 13.24 -2.67 8.75
CA PRO A 456 12.05 -3.03 9.50
C PRO A 456 12.45 -3.87 10.73
N THR A 457 12.14 -3.39 11.91
CA THR A 457 12.54 -3.99 13.18
C THR A 457 11.30 -4.32 14.00
N SER A 458 11.29 -5.50 14.62
CA SER A 458 10.22 -5.89 15.53
C SER A 458 10.12 -4.92 16.71
N GLN A 459 8.90 -4.67 17.16
CA GLN A 459 8.61 -3.82 18.31
C GLN A 459 7.66 -4.55 19.27
N THR A 460 7.70 -4.18 20.55
CA THR A 460 6.90 -4.85 21.58
C THR A 460 5.43 -4.44 21.49
N GLY A 461 4.53 -5.41 21.60
CA GLY A 461 3.08 -5.16 21.71
C GLY A 461 2.32 -5.25 20.39
N THR A 462 3.00 -5.39 19.25
CA THR A 462 2.38 -5.57 17.92
C THR A 462 3.26 -6.47 17.07
N ILE A 463 2.68 -7.11 16.05
CA ILE A 463 3.45 -7.80 15.01
C ILE A 463 3.97 -6.85 13.94
N THR A 464 3.38 -5.65 13.80
CA THR A 464 3.84 -4.60 12.90
C THR A 464 5.29 -4.23 13.18
N LYS A 465 6.08 -3.97 12.13
CA LYS A 465 7.48 -3.57 12.27
C LYS A 465 7.63 -2.06 12.24
N LYS A 466 8.55 -1.54 13.06
CA LYS A 466 9.00 -0.15 13.01
C LYS A 466 10.22 -0.02 12.12
N ILE A 467 10.27 1.00 11.26
CA ILE A 467 11.47 1.29 10.48
C ILE A 467 12.52 1.96 11.38
N THR A 468 13.67 1.33 11.55
CA THR A 468 14.83 1.88 12.27
C THR A 468 16.00 2.11 11.33
N ASN A 469 16.82 3.12 11.62
CA ASN A 469 17.96 3.45 10.78
C ASN A 469 19.25 2.86 11.38
N THR A 470 19.99 2.10 10.57
CA THR A 470 21.36 1.65 10.88
C THR A 470 22.33 2.41 9.98
N THR A 471 23.21 3.21 10.58
CA THR A 471 24.25 3.94 9.85
C THR A 471 25.57 3.17 9.86
N LEU A 472 26.30 3.19 8.75
CA LEU A 472 27.67 2.69 8.68
C LEU A 472 28.61 3.73 8.06
N GLU A 473 29.84 3.77 8.56
CA GLU A 473 30.91 4.52 7.92
C GLU A 473 31.35 3.77 6.65
N MET A 474 31.53 4.50 5.55
CA MET A 474 32.01 3.92 4.30
C MET A 474 33.42 4.43 3.99
N SER A 475 34.31 3.50 3.66
CA SER A 475 35.70 3.79 3.31
C SER A 475 35.91 3.73 1.80
N SER A 476 36.71 4.64 1.28
CA SER A 476 37.16 4.56 -0.12
C SER A 476 38.07 3.35 -0.31
N TYR A 477 37.76 2.48 -1.27
CA TYR A 477 38.59 1.31 -1.61
C TYR A 477 39.26 1.43 -2.99
N GLY A 478 38.95 2.46 -3.76
CA GLY A 478 39.57 2.68 -5.06
C GLY A 478 38.91 3.78 -5.88
N THR A 479 39.32 3.87 -7.14
CA THR A 479 38.76 4.80 -8.13
C THR A 479 38.45 4.06 -9.42
N ALA A 480 37.39 4.47 -10.12
CA ALA A 480 37.06 3.99 -11.46
C ALA A 480 36.66 5.19 -12.34
N GLY A 481 37.50 5.54 -13.32
CA GLY A 481 37.31 6.74 -14.14
C GLY A 481 37.22 8.00 -13.28
N ASN A 482 36.10 8.73 -13.39
CA ASN A 482 35.86 9.98 -12.65
C ASN A 482 35.32 9.76 -11.21
N TYR A 483 35.22 8.52 -10.76
CA TYR A 483 34.54 8.14 -9.52
C TYR A 483 35.49 7.60 -8.46
N THR A 484 35.23 7.95 -7.22
CA THR A 484 35.77 7.30 -6.02
C THR A 484 34.75 6.25 -5.57
N LEU A 485 35.24 5.04 -5.30
CA LEU A 485 34.42 3.90 -4.91
C LEU A 485 34.50 3.67 -3.41
N PHE A 486 33.36 3.45 -2.78
CA PHE A 486 33.20 3.31 -1.34
C PHE A 486 32.58 1.97 -0.98
N GLU A 487 33.04 1.39 0.12
CA GLU A 487 32.45 0.18 0.69
C GLU A 487 32.30 0.31 2.20
N GLY A 488 31.34 -0.43 2.74
CA GLY A 488 31.25 -0.71 4.16
C GLY A 488 30.26 -1.84 4.40
N SER A 489 30.33 -2.45 5.58
CA SER A 489 29.40 -3.50 5.95
C SER A 489 28.79 -3.25 7.31
N ALA A 490 27.57 -3.77 7.50
CA ALA A 490 26.91 -3.81 8.80
C ALA A 490 26.07 -5.07 8.93
N THR A 491 25.98 -5.58 10.15
CA THR A 491 24.99 -6.59 10.52
C THR A 491 23.74 -5.90 11.05
N VAL A 492 22.59 -6.24 10.49
CA VAL A 492 21.28 -5.66 10.83
C VAL A 492 20.37 -6.69 11.49
N SER A 493 19.27 -6.24 12.10
CA SER A 493 18.34 -7.12 12.83
C SER A 493 17.62 -8.15 11.95
N GLN A 494 17.46 -7.85 10.66
CA GLN A 494 16.94 -8.74 9.62
C GLN A 494 17.52 -8.30 8.28
N SER A 495 17.48 -9.16 7.26
CA SER A 495 18.03 -8.92 5.91
C SER A 495 16.98 -8.66 4.81
N THR A 496 15.68 -8.75 5.13
CA THR A 496 14.57 -8.59 4.18
C THR A 496 13.90 -7.22 4.27
N SER A 497 13.32 -6.77 3.16
CA SER A 497 12.52 -5.53 3.06
C SER A 497 13.30 -4.26 3.49
N ILE A 498 14.61 -4.24 3.25
CA ILE A 498 15.48 -3.12 3.60
C ILE A 498 15.61 -2.16 2.42
N VAL A 499 15.63 -0.88 2.73
CA VAL A 499 16.01 0.19 1.82
C VAL A 499 17.38 0.71 2.23
N ALA A 500 18.26 0.94 1.28
CA ALA A 500 19.60 1.50 1.47
C ALA A 500 19.71 2.89 0.84
N LYS A 501 20.52 3.75 1.43
CA LYS A 501 20.89 5.07 0.92
C LYS A 501 22.36 5.35 1.28
N VAL A 502 23.05 6.15 0.47
CA VAL A 502 24.35 6.71 0.87
C VAL A 502 24.28 8.22 0.96
N LEU A 503 25.04 8.77 1.90
CA LEU A 503 25.21 10.20 2.13
C LEU A 503 26.68 10.55 1.92
N LEU A 504 26.96 11.55 1.12
CA LEU A 504 28.29 12.17 1.00
C LEU A 504 28.22 13.56 1.63
N GLY A 505 28.69 13.67 2.88
CA GLY A 505 28.43 14.84 3.71
C GLY A 505 26.92 15.03 3.90
N GLY A 506 26.36 16.13 3.37
CA GLY A 506 24.92 16.42 3.44
C GLY A 506 24.10 16.00 2.22
N VAL A 507 24.74 15.50 1.15
CA VAL A 507 24.07 15.12 -0.10
C VAL A 507 23.75 13.63 -0.08
N GLY A 508 22.52 13.25 -0.40
CA GLY A 508 22.09 11.85 -0.39
C GLY A 508 21.80 11.29 -1.78
N SER A 509 22.14 10.02 -1.99
CA SER A 509 21.79 9.27 -3.20
C SER A 509 20.29 9.03 -3.32
N GLN A 510 19.86 8.53 -4.48
CA GLN A 510 18.59 7.79 -4.55
C GLN A 510 18.64 6.56 -3.65
N THR A 511 17.48 6.14 -3.15
CA THR A 511 17.35 4.96 -2.30
C THR A 511 17.20 3.69 -3.14
N VAL A 512 17.71 2.58 -2.62
CA VAL A 512 17.71 1.29 -3.32
C VAL A 512 17.25 0.18 -2.39
N LYS A 513 16.31 -0.67 -2.84
CA LYS A 513 15.94 -1.86 -2.08
C LYS A 513 17.06 -2.89 -2.09
N THR A 514 17.38 -3.49 -0.95
CA THR A 514 18.46 -4.48 -0.89
C THR A 514 18.11 -5.79 -1.60
N LYS A 515 16.83 -6.04 -1.92
CA LYS A 515 16.38 -7.21 -2.71
C LYS A 515 17.10 -7.32 -4.06
N ILE A 516 17.59 -6.20 -4.61
CA ILE A 516 18.29 -6.19 -5.90
C ILE A 516 19.81 -6.44 -5.77
N PHE A 517 20.34 -6.59 -4.56
CA PHE A 517 21.76 -6.89 -4.31
C PHE A 517 22.11 -8.38 -4.50
N VAL A 518 21.12 -9.24 -4.71
CA VAL A 518 21.31 -10.71 -4.73
C VAL A 518 21.64 -11.26 -6.12
N GLY A 519 21.86 -10.39 -7.13
CA GLY A 519 22.32 -10.84 -8.45
C GLY A 519 21.93 -10.03 -9.69
N GLY A 520 21.42 -8.80 -9.56
CA GLY A 520 20.87 -8.06 -10.72
C GLY A 520 19.60 -8.72 -11.28
N VAL A 521 18.87 -8.00 -12.14
CA VAL A 521 17.59 -8.45 -12.73
C VAL A 521 17.72 -9.78 -13.46
#